data_AF-A0A0U3MAR7-F1
#
_entry.id   AF-A0A0U3MAR7-F1
#
_cell.length_a   1.000
_cell.length_b   1.000
_cell.length_c   1.000
_cell.angle_alpha   90.00
_cell.angle_beta   90.00
_cell.angle_gamma   90.00
#
_symmetry.space_group_name_H-M   'P 1'
#
loop_
_entity.id
_entity.type
_entity.pdbx_description
1 polymer ?
#
loop_
_entity_poly.entity_id
_entity_poly.type
_entity_poly.pdbx_seq_one_letter_code
_entity_poly.pdbx_strand_id
1 'polypeptide(L)'
;MKIQIYKVNEEGFLIDIKTVLLDQPKEEDWIYTEMPNGLYKAKWDGEKWLEAGKEPDQTPKLPSLEKRLETAENTILSLLFMA
;
A
#
# COMPACT_ATOMS: atom_id res chain seq x y z
N MET A 1 -17.09 21.87 3.64
CA MET A 1 -16.30 21.10 2.64
C MET A 1 -15.55 20.00 3.38
N LYS A 2 -15.26 18.84 2.77
CA LYS A 2 -14.47 17.78 3.43
C LYS A 2 -13.03 17.81 2.91
N ILE A 3 -12.06 17.57 3.78
CA ILE A 3 -10.64 17.49 3.45
C ILE A 3 -10.03 16.21 4.04
N GLN A 4 -8.93 15.74 3.45
CA GLN A 4 -8.13 14.66 4.02
C GLN A 4 -6.97 15.22 4.83
N ILE A 5 -6.71 14.62 5.97
CA ILE A 5 -5.57 14.94 6.82
C ILE A 5 -4.82 13.67 7.19
N TYR A 6 -3.52 13.84 7.45
CA TYR A 6 -2.56 12.75 7.48
C TYR A 6 -1.81 12.73 8.81
N LYS A 7 -1.56 11.53 9.34
CA LYS A 7 -0.71 11.33 10.51
C LYS A 7 0.58 10.65 10.10
N VAL A 8 1.69 11.10 10.66
CA VAL A 8 3.01 10.53 10.44
C VAL A 8 3.63 10.00 11.73
N ASN A 9 4.58 9.06 11.62
CA ASN A 9 5.39 8.62 12.75
C ASN A 9 6.55 9.60 13.03
N GLU A 10 7.38 9.30 14.05
CA GLU A 10 8.55 10.12 14.42
C GLU A 10 9.58 10.28 13.29
N GLU A 11 9.63 9.32 12.36
CA GLU A 11 10.50 9.38 11.19
C GLU A 11 9.88 10.16 10.04
N GLY A 12 8.61 10.58 10.13
CA GLY A 12 7.87 11.32 9.11
C GLY A 12 7.10 10.43 8.12
N PHE A 13 7.07 9.11 8.27
CA PHE A 13 6.32 8.22 7.38
C PHE A 13 4.83 8.25 7.68
N LEU A 14 4.01 8.23 6.62
CA LEU A 14 2.56 8.16 6.72
C LEU A 14 2.10 6.89 7.46
N ILE A 15 1.28 7.05 8.50
CA ILE A 15 0.70 5.95 9.28
C ILE A 15 -0.82 5.92 9.27
N ASP A 16 -1.49 7.07 9.07
CA ASP A 16 -2.97 7.13 9.08
C ASP A 16 -3.50 8.26 8.19
N ILE A 17 -4.72 8.08 7.68
CA ILE A 17 -5.44 9.04 6.83
C ILE A 17 -6.88 9.12 7.34
N LYS A 18 -7.36 10.34 7.58
CA LYS A 18 -8.78 10.57 7.88
C LYS A 18 -9.36 11.71 7.08
N THR A 19 -10.68 11.69 6.95
CA THR A 19 -11.44 12.78 6.32
C THR A 19 -12.17 13.58 7.39
N VAL A 20 -11.94 14.88 7.41
CA VAL A 20 -12.56 15.81 8.36
C VAL A 20 -13.34 16.90 7.62
N LEU A 21 -14.23 17.59 8.34
CA LEU A 21 -14.86 18.79 7.83
C LEU A 21 -13.86 19.94 7.92
N LEU A 22 -13.76 20.75 6.87
CA LEU A 22 -12.84 21.90 6.77
C LEU A 22 -13.03 22.89 7.95
N ASP A 23 -14.23 22.92 8.50
CA ASP A 23 -14.67 23.89 9.51
C ASP A 23 -14.39 23.37 10.95
N GLN A 24 -13.81 22.17 11.09
CA GLN A 24 -13.40 21.62 12.39
C GLN A 24 -12.05 22.21 12.83
N PRO A 25 -11.84 22.35 14.16
CA PRO A 25 -10.58 22.82 14.70
C PRO A 25 -9.42 21.93 14.25
N LYS A 26 -8.26 22.55 14.02
CA LYS A 26 -7.06 21.80 13.65
C LYS A 26 -6.63 20.91 14.80
N GLU A 27 -6.44 19.63 14.51
CA GLU A 27 -5.88 18.70 15.45
C GLU A 27 -4.35 18.84 15.46
N GLU A 28 -3.78 18.92 16.66
CA GLU A 28 -2.33 18.84 16.85
C GLU A 28 -1.85 17.46 16.36
N ASP A 29 -0.66 17.41 15.78
CA ASP A 29 -0.02 16.22 15.17
C ASP A 29 -0.59 15.72 13.83
N TRP A 30 -1.52 16.45 13.21
CA TRP A 30 -2.03 16.13 11.87
C TRP A 30 -1.58 17.11 10.80
N ILE A 31 -1.21 16.58 9.64
CA ILE A 31 -0.79 17.34 8.47
C ILE A 31 -2.03 17.62 7.60
N TYR A 32 -2.25 18.89 7.31
CA TYR A 32 -3.37 19.38 6.47
C TYR A 32 -2.94 19.64 5.01
N THR A 33 -1.65 19.51 4.71
CA THR A 33 -1.12 19.67 3.36
C THR A 33 -1.48 18.46 2.51
N GLU A 34 -2.07 18.70 1.34
CA GLU A 34 -2.45 17.64 0.41
C GLU A 34 -1.24 16.79 0.00
N MET A 35 -1.41 15.47 0.09
CA MET A 35 -0.41 14.52 -0.35
C MET A 35 -0.53 14.29 -1.86
N PRO A 36 0.57 14.38 -2.63
CA PRO A 36 0.57 14.00 -4.04
C PRO A 36 0.13 12.54 -4.21
N ASN A 37 -0.67 12.29 -5.24
CA ASN A 37 -1.10 10.93 -5.57
C ASN A 37 0.08 10.11 -6.11
N GLY A 38 0.12 8.82 -5.77
CA GLY A 38 1.08 7.87 -6.34
C GLY A 38 2.44 7.78 -5.64
N LEU A 39 2.64 8.47 -4.51
CA LEU A 39 3.88 8.35 -3.74
C LEU A 39 4.01 6.95 -3.11
N TYR A 40 5.08 6.24 -3.44
CA TYR A 40 5.45 5.01 -2.75
C TYR A 40 6.20 5.33 -1.44
N LYS A 41 5.67 4.84 -0.31
CA LYS A 41 6.18 5.16 1.04
C LYS A 41 6.30 6.68 1.25
N ALA A 42 5.17 7.38 1.19
CA ALA A 42 5.11 8.81 1.41
C ALA A 42 5.70 9.20 2.78
N LYS A 43 6.56 10.21 2.77
CA LYS A 43 7.25 10.74 3.94
C LYS A 43 7.09 12.26 4.01
N TRP A 44 6.72 12.78 5.17
CA TRP A 44 6.70 14.21 5.46
C TRP A 44 8.07 14.66 5.97
N ASP A 45 8.62 15.73 5.39
CA ASP A 45 9.91 16.30 5.80
C ASP A 45 9.77 17.51 6.75
N GLY A 46 8.54 17.89 7.10
CA GLY A 46 8.21 19.09 7.87
C GLY A 46 7.56 20.19 7.03
N GLU A 47 7.75 20.17 5.71
CA GLU A 47 7.25 21.19 4.78
C GLU A 47 6.44 20.58 3.62
N LYS A 48 6.84 19.41 3.12
CA LYS A 48 6.26 18.75 1.95
C LYS A 48 6.33 17.23 2.04
N TRP A 49 5.52 16.59 1.20
CA TRP A 49 5.53 15.15 0.99
C TRP A 49 6.63 14.75 0.01
N LEU A 50 7.39 13.72 0.39
CA LEU A 50 8.47 13.13 -0.37
C LEU A 50 8.19 11.65 -0.64
N GLU A 51 8.66 11.16 -1.79
CA GLU A 51 8.77 9.73 -2.04
C GLU A 51 10.05 9.20 -1.38
N ALA A 52 9.90 8.38 -0.34
CA ALA A 52 11.03 7.87 0.43
C ALA A 52 11.28 6.37 0.19
N GLY A 53 10.57 5.76 -0.76
CA GLY A 53 10.74 4.35 -1.12
C GLY A 53 11.13 4.15 -2.59
N LYS A 54 11.48 2.91 -2.92
CA LYS A 54 11.49 2.42 -4.30
C LYS A 54 10.28 1.52 -4.49
N GLU A 55 9.57 1.68 -5.60
CA GLU A 55 8.51 0.75 -5.99
C GLU A 55 9.05 -0.69 -5.91
N PRO A 56 8.32 -1.64 -5.32
CA PRO A 56 8.78 -3.02 -5.22
C PRO A 56 8.88 -3.61 -6.63
N ASP A 57 9.94 -4.39 -6.86
CA ASP A 57 10.05 -5.15 -8.11
C ASP A 57 8.78 -5.98 -8.31
N GLN A 58 8.07 -5.72 -9.40
CA GLN A 58 6.87 -6.47 -9.80
C GLN A 58 7.24 -7.85 -10.38
N THR A 59 8.28 -8.48 -9.84
CA THR A 59 8.70 -9.81 -10.30
C THR A 59 7.60 -10.82 -9.97
N PRO A 60 7.09 -11.56 -10.97
CA PRO A 60 6.12 -12.61 -10.73
C PRO A 60 6.70 -13.59 -9.71
N LYS A 61 6.03 -13.74 -8.57
CA LYS A 61 6.41 -14.75 -7.59
C LYS A 61 6.23 -16.11 -8.23
N LEU A 62 7.29 -16.92 -8.23
CA LEU A 62 7.18 -18.32 -8.61
C LEU A 62 6.15 -19.00 -7.68
N PRO A 63 5.30 -19.90 -8.23
CA PRO A 63 4.35 -20.64 -7.41
C PRO A 63 5.09 -21.45 -6.34
N SER A 64 4.48 -21.57 -5.16
CA SER A 64 5.02 -22.38 -4.07
C SER A 64 5.19 -23.84 -4.49
N LEU A 65 6.03 -24.59 -3.78
CA LEU A 65 6.20 -26.02 -4.02
C LEU A 65 4.88 -26.78 -3.94
N GLU A 66 4.05 -26.44 -2.94
CA GLU A 66 2.71 -27.00 -2.76
C GLU A 66 1.83 -26.74 -3.98
N LYS A 67 1.84 -25.50 -4.50
CA LYS A 67 1.02 -25.15 -5.67
C LYS A 67 1.50 -25.86 -6.93
N ARG A 68 2.81 -26.05 -7.06
CA ARG A 68 3.42 -26.83 -8.16
C ARG A 68 3.04 -28.30 -8.07
N LEU A 69 3.02 -28.88 -6.86
CA LEU A 69 2.63 -30.27 -6.62
C LEU A 69 1.14 -30.47 -6.93
N GLU A 70 0.26 -29.61 -6.39
CA GLU A 70 -1.17 -29.64 -6.66
C GLU A 70 -1.46 -29.55 -8.17
N THR A 71 -0.74 -28.67 -8.88
CA THR A 71 -0.89 -28.54 -10.34
C THR A 71 -0.46 -29.80 -11.07
N ALA A 72 0.63 -30.43 -10.65
CA ALA A 72 1.11 -31.68 -11.25
C ALA A 72 0.12 -32.83 -11.00
N GLU A 73 -0.37 -32.98 -9.77
CA GLU A 73 -1.35 -34.01 -9.40
C GLU A 73 -2.65 -33.84 -10.18
N ASN A 74 -3.19 -32.62 -10.24
CA ASN A 74 -4.40 -32.32 -11.01
C ASN A 74 -4.19 -32.58 -12.51
N THR A 75 -3.02 -32.25 -13.04
CA THR A 75 -2.70 -32.53 -14.45
C THR A 75 -2.69 -34.03 -14.71
N ILE A 76 -2.07 -34.82 -13.85
CA ILE A 76 -2.02 -36.28 -13.97
C ILE A 76 -3.43 -36.89 -13.90
N LEU A 77 -4.24 -36.48 -12.93
CA LEU A 77 -5.63 -36.94 -12.81
C LEU A 77 -6.43 -36.57 -14.07
N SER A 78 -6.28 -35.36 -14.57
CA SER A 78 -6.95 -34.92 -15.78
C SER A 78 -6.60 -35.79 -17.00
N LEU A 79 -5.34 -36.18 -17.14
CA LEU A 79 -4.88 -37.04 -18.24
C LEU A 79 -5.39 -38.49 -18.10
N LEU A 80 -5.54 -38.99 -16.87
CA LEU A 80 -6.03 -40.34 -16.59
C LEU A 80 -7.55 -40.48 -16.80
N PHE A 81 -8.32 -39.43 -16.55
CA PHE A 81 -9.80 -39.46 -16.58
C PHE A 81 -10.42 -38.73 -17.78
N MET A 82 -9.62 -38.18 -18.71
CA MET A 82 -10.08 -37.63 -20.00
C MET A 82 -9.92 -38.63 -21.18
N ALA A 83 -9.58 -39.89 -20.92
CA ALA A 83 -9.52 -40.97 -21.92
C ALA A 83 -10.83 -41.76 -22.02
#